data_AF-A0A8J8BQ32-F1
#
_entry.id   AF-A0A8J8BQ32-F1
#
_cell.length_a   1.000
_cell.length_b   1.000
_cell.length_c   1.000
_cell.angle_alpha   90.00
_cell.angle_beta   90.00
_cell.angle_gamma   90.00
#
_symmetry.space_group_name_H-M   'P 1'
#
loop_
_entity.id
_entity.type
_entity.pdbx_description
1 polymer ?
#
loop_
_entity_poly.entity_id
_entity_poly.type
_entity_poly.pdbx_seq_one_letter_code
_entity_poly.pdbx_strand_id
1 'polypeptide(L)'
;MIDIFDPETLASILIASFGIPMVGILYAMVLPGLERKIHARIQQRIGPGILTPGLFAIFKFAFKHKPPIVSPMPTLYKWSPFIGILAIYGVVVFSTPQWADILGLGSLVAIIGLIKIEEFVYVIMGYLSSNILSVRLPYFDTIKGSKFKEASRTTIENWGSVRMWKMIMLASLPLYVAMFIPVAFTHSISISEIVSSQSGGNPFFLTVPGLIGAAIYFLGYVAVLNEYPYSIGKAKADVIEGPMMELASSWRASYYLMRAFVMFAISSLFVTLYFGVPLNPFNGVVLLIHFLLVLILPVAMAVFSAFSPIL
;
A
#
# COMPACT_ATOMS: atom_id res chain seq x y z
N MET A 1 0.34 -24.02 -23.32
CA MET A 1 1.16 -22.84 -23.69
C MET A 1 0.24 -21.95 -24.48
N ILE A 2 -0.27 -20.87 -23.85
CA ILE A 2 -1.16 -19.93 -24.53
C ILE A 2 -0.32 -19.23 -25.60
N ASP A 3 -0.77 -19.22 -26.85
CA ASP A 3 -0.11 -18.44 -27.89
C ASP A 3 -0.29 -16.95 -27.54
N ILE A 4 0.81 -16.34 -27.12
CA ILE A 4 0.89 -14.92 -26.73
C ILE A 4 0.58 -14.01 -27.93
N PHE A 5 0.56 -14.54 -29.16
CA PHE A 5 0.31 -13.80 -30.39
C PHE A 5 -1.12 -13.92 -30.93
N ASP A 6 -2.00 -14.68 -30.27
CA ASP A 6 -3.41 -14.70 -30.67
C ASP A 6 -4.04 -13.32 -30.40
N PRO A 7 -4.70 -12.69 -31.40
CA PRO A 7 -5.25 -11.35 -31.23
C PRO A 7 -6.26 -11.23 -30.08
N GLU A 8 -7.01 -12.31 -29.81
CA GLU A 8 -8.01 -12.36 -28.75
C GLU A 8 -7.36 -12.48 -27.35
N THR A 9 -6.30 -13.28 -27.21
CA THR A 9 -5.57 -13.40 -25.94
C THR A 9 -4.84 -12.10 -25.63
N LEU A 10 -4.21 -11.46 -26.63
CA LEU A 10 -3.60 -10.14 -26.49
C LEU A 10 -4.59 -9.05 -26.11
N ALA A 11 -5.75 -9.00 -26.76
CA ALA A 11 -6.79 -8.04 -26.40
C ALA A 11 -7.26 -8.25 -24.95
N SER A 12 -7.40 -9.51 -24.52
CA SER A 12 -7.81 -9.83 -23.16
C SER A 12 -6.79 -9.40 -22.11
N ILE A 13 -5.50 -9.61 -22.40
CA ILE A 13 -4.39 -9.22 -21.53
C ILE A 13 -4.28 -7.69 -21.47
N LEU A 14 -4.46 -6.98 -22.58
CA LEU A 14 -4.43 -5.51 -22.60
C LEU A 14 -5.59 -4.91 -21.80
N ILE A 15 -6.80 -5.44 -21.96
CA ILE A 15 -7.96 -5.01 -21.17
C ILE A 15 -7.74 -5.28 -19.68
N ALA A 16 -7.23 -6.47 -19.33
CA ALA A 16 -6.89 -6.79 -17.94
C ALA A 16 -5.79 -5.87 -17.39
N SER A 17 -4.78 -5.57 -18.19
CA SER A 17 -3.62 -4.78 -17.77
C SER A 17 -3.93 -3.31 -17.55
N PHE A 18 -4.84 -2.70 -18.33
CA PHE A 18 -5.17 -1.28 -18.21
C PHE A 18 -6.52 -1.04 -17.53
N GLY A 19 -7.54 -1.83 -17.86
CA GLY A 19 -8.89 -1.66 -17.35
C GLY A 19 -8.99 -1.90 -15.85
N ILE A 20 -8.42 -3.03 -15.38
CA ILE A 20 -8.55 -3.43 -13.98
C ILE A 20 -7.82 -2.47 -13.03
N PRO A 21 -6.53 -2.14 -13.23
CA PRO A 21 -5.85 -1.21 -12.35
C PRO A 21 -6.48 0.19 -12.37
N MET A 22 -7.01 0.64 -13.52
CA MET A 22 -7.72 1.91 -13.60
C MET A 22 -8.98 1.92 -12.72
N VAL A 23 -9.81 0.88 -12.82
CA VAL A 23 -10.99 0.74 -11.94
C VAL A 23 -10.56 0.60 -10.48
N GLY A 24 -9.49 -0.16 -10.22
CA GLY A 24 -8.89 -0.30 -8.89
C GLY A 24 -8.42 1.03 -8.30
N ILE A 25 -7.81 1.91 -9.09
CA ILE A 25 -7.40 3.26 -8.69
C ILE A 25 -8.62 4.13 -8.36
N LEU A 26 -9.66 4.11 -9.20
CA LEU A 26 -10.90 4.86 -8.93
C LEU A 26 -11.57 4.39 -7.64
N TYR A 27 -11.60 3.07 -7.42
CA TYR A 27 -12.13 2.49 -6.19
C TYR A 27 -11.27 2.81 -4.96
N ALA A 28 -9.95 2.72 -5.10
CA ALA A 28 -8.98 3.08 -4.08
C ALA A 28 -9.18 4.51 -3.57
N MET A 29 -9.53 5.47 -4.43
CA MET A 29 -9.81 6.86 -4.01
C MET A 29 -11.00 6.99 -3.04
N VAL A 30 -11.91 6.01 -3.01
CA VAL A 30 -13.09 6.01 -2.12
C VAL A 30 -12.74 5.40 -0.75
N LEU A 31 -11.82 4.44 -0.69
CA LEU A 31 -11.51 3.66 0.52
C LEU A 31 -11.09 4.52 1.74
N PRO A 32 -10.15 5.48 1.63
CA PRO A 32 -9.77 6.35 2.77
C PRO A 32 -10.94 7.20 3.29
N GLY A 33 -11.89 7.50 2.41
CA GLY A 33 -13.13 8.19 2.75
C GLY A 33 -14.04 7.37 3.63
N LEU A 34 -14.24 6.11 3.24
CA LEU A 34 -15.04 5.16 3.99
C LEU A 34 -14.41 4.89 5.37
N GLU A 35 -13.10 4.66 5.41
CA GLU A 35 -12.34 4.45 6.65
C GLU A 35 -12.60 5.58 7.66
N ARG A 36 -12.40 6.85 7.24
CA ARG A 36 -12.60 8.01 8.13
C ARG A 36 -14.05 8.19 8.56
N LYS A 37 -15.01 7.84 7.72
CA LYS A 37 -16.42 7.94 8.04
C LYS A 37 -16.82 6.91 9.10
N ILE A 38 -16.36 5.67 8.96
CA ILE A 38 -16.57 4.60 9.95
C ILE A 38 -15.92 4.97 11.28
N HIS A 39 -14.64 5.36 11.23
CA HIS A 39 -13.90 5.78 12.42
C HIS A 39 -14.59 6.94 13.15
N ALA A 40 -15.14 7.91 12.43
CA ALA A 40 -15.90 9.00 13.03
C ALA A 40 -17.21 8.52 13.69
N ARG A 41 -17.93 7.58 13.08
CA ARG A 41 -19.18 7.05 13.63
C ARG A 41 -18.95 6.24 14.91
N ILE A 42 -17.89 5.46 14.98
CA ILE A 42 -17.52 4.71 16.20
C ILE A 42 -17.19 5.68 17.34
N GLN A 43 -16.51 6.78 17.03
CA GLN A 43 -16.22 7.86 17.98
C GLN A 43 -17.41 8.80 18.23
N GLN A 44 -18.62 8.43 17.79
CA GLN A 44 -19.85 9.21 17.96
C GLN A 44 -19.78 10.66 17.42
N ARG A 45 -18.98 10.90 16.36
CA ARG A 45 -18.89 12.19 15.68
C ARG A 45 -19.30 12.10 14.20
N ILE A 46 -19.62 13.25 13.60
CA ILE A 46 -19.92 13.32 12.17
C ILE A 46 -18.60 13.28 11.40
N GLY A 47 -18.44 12.27 10.55
CA GLY A 47 -17.27 12.12 9.69
C GLY A 47 -17.31 13.01 8.45
N PRO A 48 -16.16 13.19 7.77
CA PRO A 48 -16.11 13.90 6.50
C PRO A 48 -16.90 13.17 5.40
N GLY A 49 -17.16 13.86 4.29
CA GLY A 49 -17.74 13.25 3.08
C GLY A 49 -16.86 12.12 2.54
N ILE A 50 -17.48 11.12 1.90
CA ILE A 50 -16.79 9.91 1.41
C ILE A 50 -15.71 10.27 0.37
N LEU A 51 -15.97 11.23 -0.52
CA LEU A 51 -15.01 11.60 -1.56
C LEU A 51 -13.92 12.58 -1.07
N THR A 52 -14.03 13.11 0.14
CA THR A 52 -13.16 14.19 0.63
C THR A 52 -11.71 13.75 0.88
N PRO A 53 -11.45 12.64 1.61
CA PRO A 53 -10.08 12.25 1.96
C PRO A 53 -9.24 11.70 0.81
N GLY A 54 -9.88 11.13 -0.22
CA GLY A 54 -9.21 10.61 -1.40
C GLY A 54 -9.27 11.61 -2.54
N LEU A 55 -10.33 11.52 -3.34
CA LEU A 55 -10.50 12.28 -4.59
C LEU A 55 -10.25 13.79 -4.42
N PHE A 56 -10.98 14.46 -3.51
CA PHE A 56 -10.84 15.91 -3.35
C PHE A 56 -9.48 16.33 -2.76
N ALA A 57 -8.88 15.48 -1.92
CA ALA A 57 -7.54 15.74 -1.40
C ALA A 57 -6.50 15.70 -2.52
N ILE A 58 -6.55 14.69 -3.39
CA ILE A 58 -5.64 14.55 -4.53
C ILE A 58 -5.78 15.77 -5.47
N PHE A 59 -7.01 16.15 -5.83
CA PHE A 59 -7.24 17.36 -6.64
C PHE A 59 -6.74 18.63 -5.97
N LYS A 60 -7.03 18.82 -4.67
CA LYS A 60 -6.53 19.97 -3.90
C LYS A 60 -5.02 20.08 -3.93
N PHE A 61 -4.30 18.96 -3.76
CA PHE A 61 -2.85 18.95 -3.76
C PHE A 61 -2.27 19.11 -5.17
N ALA A 62 -2.93 18.58 -6.21
CA ALA A 62 -2.50 18.72 -7.59
C ALA A 62 -2.42 20.19 -8.06
N PHE A 63 -3.36 21.02 -7.63
CA PHE A 63 -3.43 22.45 -8.00
C PHE A 63 -2.70 23.40 -7.04
N LYS A 64 -2.08 22.89 -5.97
CA LYS A 64 -1.39 23.74 -4.99
C LYS A 64 -0.04 24.24 -5.52
N HIS A 65 0.44 25.37 -5.03
CA HIS A 65 1.80 25.85 -5.33
C HIS A 65 2.87 24.81 -4.93
N LYS A 66 3.88 24.61 -5.80
CA LYS A 66 4.96 23.63 -5.64
C LYS A 66 6.20 24.31 -5.05
N PRO A 67 6.42 24.27 -3.72
CA PRO A 67 7.65 24.80 -3.13
C PRO A 67 8.86 23.95 -3.60
N PRO A 68 10.05 24.54 -3.64
CA PRO A 68 11.28 23.80 -3.92
C PRO A 68 11.56 22.82 -2.79
N ILE A 69 11.77 21.55 -3.15
CA ILE A 69 12.13 20.48 -2.21
C ILE A 69 13.61 20.58 -1.89
N VAL A 70 13.95 20.52 -0.60
CA VAL A 70 15.33 20.44 -0.13
C VAL A 70 15.65 18.97 0.14
N SER A 71 16.48 18.38 -0.72
CA SER A 71 16.90 16.98 -0.63
C SER A 71 18.28 16.82 -1.26
N PRO A 72 19.12 15.90 -0.77
CA PRO A 72 20.38 15.54 -1.44
C PRO A 72 20.16 15.04 -2.87
N MET A 73 19.05 14.34 -3.13
CA MET A 73 18.69 13.81 -4.44
C MET A 73 17.23 14.16 -4.78
N PRO A 74 16.96 15.39 -5.26
CA PRO A 74 15.60 15.91 -5.42
C PRO A 74 14.80 15.20 -6.52
N THR A 75 15.47 14.65 -7.54
CA THR A 75 14.82 13.86 -8.59
C THR A 75 14.29 12.55 -8.04
N LEU A 76 15.13 11.76 -7.37
CA LEU A 76 14.75 10.47 -6.79
C LEU A 76 13.63 10.63 -5.74
N TYR A 77 13.72 11.64 -4.87
CA TYR A 77 12.69 11.91 -3.86
C TYR A 77 11.31 12.20 -4.48
N LYS A 78 11.26 13.03 -5.54
CA LYS A 78 10.00 13.36 -6.24
C LYS A 78 9.36 12.15 -6.93
N TRP A 79 10.17 11.29 -7.53
CA TRP A 79 9.71 10.11 -8.27
C TRP A 79 9.44 8.90 -7.39
N SER A 80 9.90 8.90 -6.14
CA SER A 80 9.73 7.79 -5.19
C SER A 80 8.26 7.32 -5.09
N PRO A 81 7.25 8.19 -4.84
CA PRO A 81 5.85 7.75 -4.78
C PRO A 81 5.32 7.16 -6.11
N PHE A 82 5.85 7.58 -7.26
CA PHE A 82 5.46 7.04 -8.56
C PHE A 82 6.01 5.63 -8.78
N ILE A 83 7.23 5.35 -8.30
CA ILE A 83 7.79 3.99 -8.31
C ILE A 83 6.92 3.06 -7.46
N GLY A 84 6.47 3.52 -6.29
CA GLY A 84 5.54 2.76 -5.46
C GLY A 84 4.19 2.51 -6.14
N ILE A 85 3.59 3.52 -6.80
CA ILE A 85 2.36 3.34 -7.58
C ILE A 85 2.56 2.29 -8.68
N LEU A 86 3.68 2.33 -9.39
CA LEU A 86 3.99 1.38 -10.47
C LEU A 86 4.18 -0.04 -9.93
N ALA A 87 4.85 -0.21 -8.78
CA ALA A 87 5.01 -1.51 -8.14
C ALA A 87 3.64 -2.11 -7.76
N ILE A 88 2.77 -1.31 -7.13
CA ILE A 88 1.42 -1.76 -6.75
C ILE A 88 0.51 -1.95 -7.98
N TYR A 89 0.75 -1.21 -9.05
CA TYR A 89 0.07 -1.44 -10.33
C TYR A 89 0.40 -2.83 -10.84
N GLY A 90 1.68 -3.21 -10.81
CA GLY A 90 2.13 -4.56 -11.12
C GLY A 90 1.48 -5.62 -10.23
N VAL A 91 1.34 -5.37 -8.92
CA VAL A 91 0.65 -6.29 -7.99
C VAL A 91 -0.80 -6.55 -8.44
N VAL A 92 -1.54 -5.49 -8.78
CA VAL A 92 -2.94 -5.64 -9.23
C VAL A 92 -3.00 -6.38 -10.56
N VAL A 93 -2.12 -6.05 -11.52
CA VAL A 93 -2.07 -6.73 -12.84
C VAL A 93 -1.76 -8.21 -12.69
N PHE A 94 -0.71 -8.58 -11.95
CA PHE A 94 -0.29 -9.96 -11.81
C PHE A 94 -1.22 -10.80 -10.92
N SER A 95 -2.07 -10.15 -10.11
CA SER A 95 -3.14 -10.82 -9.38
C SER A 95 -4.32 -11.22 -10.26
N THR A 96 -4.38 -10.79 -11.52
CA THR A 96 -5.48 -11.14 -12.43
C THR A 96 -5.24 -12.50 -13.07
N PRO A 97 -6.27 -13.35 -13.27
CA PRO A 97 -6.09 -14.69 -13.82
C PRO A 97 -5.48 -14.74 -15.21
N GLN A 98 -5.62 -13.67 -16.00
CA GLN A 98 -5.09 -13.58 -17.36
C GLN A 98 -3.55 -13.61 -17.38
N TRP A 99 -2.92 -13.13 -16.30
CA TRP A 99 -1.47 -13.08 -16.17
C TRP A 99 -0.87 -14.30 -15.47
N ALA A 100 -1.69 -15.27 -15.06
CA ALA A 100 -1.23 -16.39 -14.26
C ALA A 100 -0.28 -17.34 -15.03
N ASP A 101 -0.58 -17.59 -16.31
CA ASP A 101 0.19 -18.51 -17.15
C ASP A 101 1.35 -17.81 -17.89
N ILE A 102 1.44 -16.48 -17.80
CA ILE A 102 2.39 -15.67 -18.56
C ILE A 102 3.61 -15.36 -17.67
N LEU A 103 4.78 -15.87 -18.06
CA LEU A 103 6.10 -15.57 -17.49
C LEU A 103 6.29 -15.94 -16.00
N GLY A 104 5.35 -16.67 -15.38
CA GLY A 104 5.42 -17.01 -13.95
C GLY A 104 5.30 -15.80 -13.02
N LEU A 105 4.91 -14.63 -13.57
CA LEU A 105 4.76 -13.37 -12.83
C LEU A 105 3.50 -13.35 -11.96
N GLY A 106 2.52 -14.21 -12.23
CA GLY A 106 1.37 -14.48 -11.35
C GLY A 106 1.68 -15.38 -10.15
N SER A 107 2.96 -15.63 -9.85
CA SER A 107 3.37 -16.35 -8.64
C SER A 107 3.28 -15.46 -7.40
N LEU A 108 2.90 -16.06 -6.27
CA LEU A 108 2.81 -15.34 -5.01
C LEU A 108 4.14 -14.69 -4.62
N VAL A 109 5.27 -15.35 -4.89
CA VAL A 109 6.62 -14.84 -4.59
C VAL A 109 6.91 -13.55 -5.38
N ALA A 110 6.53 -13.49 -6.66
CA ALA A 110 6.72 -12.28 -7.47
C ALA A 110 5.91 -11.11 -6.90
N ILE A 111 4.66 -11.35 -6.48
CA ILE A 111 3.79 -10.34 -5.89
C ILE A 111 4.34 -9.83 -4.56
N ILE A 112 4.83 -10.73 -3.69
CA ILE A 112 5.52 -10.34 -2.45
C ILE A 112 6.72 -9.44 -2.75
N GLY A 113 7.50 -9.79 -3.78
CA GLY A 113 8.63 -8.97 -4.25
C GLY A 113 8.23 -7.56 -4.65
N LEU A 114 7.10 -7.38 -5.34
CA LEU A 114 6.59 -6.06 -5.73
C LEU A 114 6.07 -5.24 -4.54
N ILE A 115 5.39 -5.88 -3.59
CA ILE A 115 4.95 -5.21 -2.34
C ILE A 115 6.18 -4.70 -1.57
N LYS A 116 7.26 -5.48 -1.53
CA LYS A 116 8.53 -5.07 -0.91
C LYS A 116 9.17 -3.82 -1.53
N ILE A 117 8.97 -3.60 -2.83
CA ILE A 117 9.45 -2.38 -3.49
C ILE A 117 8.73 -1.14 -2.95
N GLU A 118 7.42 -1.22 -2.72
CA GLU A 118 6.65 -0.10 -2.14
C GLU A 118 7.10 0.22 -0.71
N GLU A 119 7.32 -0.80 0.12
CA GLU A 119 7.88 -0.65 1.47
C GLU A 119 9.26 0.03 1.45
N PHE A 120 10.12 -0.35 0.50
CA PHE A 120 11.46 0.22 0.36
C PHE A 120 11.42 1.69 -0.12
N VAL A 121 10.47 2.03 -0.99
CA VAL A 121 10.24 3.41 -1.45
C VAL A 121 9.97 4.36 -0.27
N TYR A 122 9.20 3.94 0.73
CA TYR A 122 8.97 4.75 1.94
C TYR A 122 10.25 5.10 2.69
N VAL A 123 11.19 4.16 2.74
CA VAL A 123 12.44 4.27 3.51
C VAL A 123 13.43 5.15 2.76
N ILE A 124 13.55 4.96 1.45
CA ILE A 124 14.31 5.86 0.56
C ILE A 124 13.81 7.28 0.74
N MET A 125 12.49 7.47 0.70
CA MET A 125 11.89 8.79 0.83
C MET A 125 12.20 9.41 2.20
N GLY A 126 12.14 8.63 3.28
CA GLY A 126 12.49 9.11 4.61
C GLY A 126 13.94 9.54 4.74
N TYR A 127 14.87 8.80 4.12
CA TYR A 127 16.30 9.11 4.14
C TYR A 127 16.68 10.30 3.25
N LEU A 128 15.95 10.50 2.15
CA LEU A 128 16.18 11.61 1.23
C LEU A 128 15.50 12.91 1.65
N SER A 129 14.62 12.89 2.65
CA SER A 129 13.95 14.09 3.15
C SER A 129 14.90 14.91 4.03
N SER A 130 15.07 16.20 3.71
CA SER A 130 15.95 17.09 4.47
C SER A 130 15.33 18.47 4.62
N ASN A 131 14.47 18.64 5.62
CA ASN A 131 13.71 19.88 5.80
C ASN A 131 14.59 21.03 6.24
N ILE A 132 14.11 22.20 5.85
CA ILE A 132 14.42 23.52 6.40
C ILE A 132 14.52 23.54 7.93
N LEU A 133 13.61 22.87 8.66
CA LEU A 133 13.67 22.83 10.13
C LEU A 133 14.93 22.10 10.65
N SER A 134 15.46 21.14 9.89
CA SER A 134 16.67 20.40 10.26
C SER A 134 17.96 20.96 9.65
N VAL A 135 17.89 21.63 8.49
CA VAL A 135 19.08 22.05 7.71
C VAL A 135 19.31 23.58 7.73
N ARG A 136 18.27 24.40 7.97
CA ARG A 136 18.41 25.88 8.06
C ARG A 136 18.70 26.41 9.46
N LEU A 137 19.08 25.57 10.41
CA LEU A 137 19.99 26.04 11.45
C LEU A 137 21.37 26.04 10.83
N PRO A 138 21.93 27.18 10.38
CA PRO A 138 23.32 27.23 9.98
C PRO A 138 24.14 27.00 11.25
N TYR A 139 24.36 25.75 11.63
CA TYR A 139 25.50 25.45 12.46
C TYR A 139 26.71 25.91 11.63
N PHE A 140 27.49 26.83 12.20
CA PHE A 140 28.71 27.39 11.59
C PHE A 140 29.69 26.34 11.05
N ASP A 141 29.47 25.11 11.46
CA ASP A 141 30.08 23.85 11.15
C ASP A 141 30.39 23.54 9.67
N THR A 142 29.54 23.93 8.70
CA THR A 142 29.82 23.65 7.27
C THR A 142 30.77 24.65 6.63
N ILE A 143 30.83 25.88 7.15
CA ILE A 143 31.64 26.98 6.59
C ILE A 143 32.92 27.18 7.42
N LYS A 144 32.90 26.91 8.73
CA LYS A 144 34.05 27.01 9.64
C LYS A 144 34.74 25.68 9.96
N GLY A 145 34.19 24.55 9.50
CA GLY A 145 34.67 23.23 9.86
C GLY A 145 34.26 22.87 11.28
N SER A 146 33.65 21.70 11.43
CA SER A 146 33.27 21.18 12.74
C SER A 146 34.49 20.82 13.57
N LYS A 147 34.37 20.95 14.90
CA LYS A 147 35.34 20.35 15.84
C LYS A 147 35.33 18.81 15.75
N PHE A 148 34.25 18.24 15.23
CA PHE A 148 34.00 16.80 15.10
C PHE A 148 33.97 16.38 13.62
N LYS A 149 35.14 16.33 12.96
CA LYS A 149 35.26 16.11 11.51
C LYS A 149 34.68 14.77 11.02
N GLU A 150 34.48 13.81 11.92
CA GLU A 150 34.01 12.46 11.62
C GLU A 150 32.54 12.21 12.02
N ALA A 151 31.85 13.21 12.59
CA ALA A 151 30.44 13.03 12.98
C ALA A 151 29.53 13.07 11.75
N SER A 152 28.77 12.00 11.52
CA SER A 152 27.75 11.96 10.48
C SER A 152 26.57 12.85 10.84
N ARG A 153 26.19 13.75 9.92
CA ARG A 153 25.01 14.60 10.09
C ARG A 153 23.77 13.78 9.81
N THR A 154 22.88 13.72 10.80
CA THR A 154 21.55 13.13 10.64
C THR A 154 20.51 14.19 10.85
N THR A 155 19.53 14.22 9.96
CA THR A 155 18.35 15.07 10.11
C THR A 155 17.34 14.36 11.01
N ILE A 156 16.37 15.08 11.55
CA ILE A 156 15.37 14.47 12.43
C ILE A 156 14.46 13.50 11.65
N GLU A 157 14.31 13.76 10.35
CA GLU A 157 13.63 12.94 9.34
C GLU A 157 14.36 11.63 9.12
N ASN A 158 15.70 11.63 9.12
CA ASN A 158 16.48 10.39 9.05
C ASN A 158 16.20 9.50 10.26
N TRP A 159 16.05 10.07 11.46
CA TRP A 159 15.65 9.32 12.65
C TRP A 159 14.21 8.80 12.58
N GLY A 160 13.29 9.59 12.02
CA GLY A 160 11.93 9.13 11.69
C GLY A 160 11.93 7.96 10.71
N SER A 161 12.77 8.04 9.67
CA SER A 161 12.93 6.98 8.66
C SER A 161 13.51 5.69 9.25
N VAL A 162 14.53 5.78 10.11
CA VAL A 162 15.11 4.60 10.79
C VAL A 162 14.09 3.89 11.67
N ARG A 163 13.23 4.64 12.37
CA ARG A 163 12.14 4.05 13.17
C ARG A 163 11.10 3.38 12.28
N MET A 164 10.73 4.04 11.18
CA MET A 164 9.80 3.48 10.19
C MET A 164 10.33 2.22 9.53
N TRP A 165 11.61 2.19 9.17
CA TRP A 165 12.25 0.99 8.63
C TRP A 165 12.12 -0.20 9.57
N LYS A 166 12.40 0.00 10.87
CA LYS A 166 12.25 -1.05 11.88
C LYS A 166 10.81 -1.55 11.94
N MET A 167 9.84 -0.65 11.90
CA MET A 167 8.42 -1.02 11.92
C MET A 167 8.00 -1.78 10.66
N ILE A 168 8.34 -1.28 9.47
CA ILE A 168 8.02 -1.93 8.20
C ILE A 168 8.65 -3.32 8.12
N MET A 169 9.93 -3.47 8.48
CA MET A 169 10.61 -4.76 8.42
C MET A 169 10.01 -5.80 9.37
N LEU A 170 9.68 -5.41 10.60
CA LEU A 170 9.08 -6.34 11.57
C LEU A 170 7.61 -6.63 11.27
N ALA A 171 6.85 -5.61 10.88
CA ALA A 171 5.40 -5.71 10.79
C ALA A 171 4.90 -6.19 9.42
N SER A 172 5.76 -6.19 8.40
CA SER A 172 5.47 -6.84 7.12
C SER A 172 5.63 -8.36 7.17
N LEU A 173 6.44 -8.92 8.09
CA LEU A 173 6.62 -10.37 8.24
C LEU A 173 5.30 -11.13 8.50
N PRO A 174 4.43 -10.72 9.44
CA PRO A 174 3.12 -11.34 9.62
C PRO A 174 2.29 -11.40 8.33
N LEU A 175 2.29 -10.33 7.52
CA LEU A 175 1.54 -10.27 6.27
C LEU A 175 2.00 -11.36 5.30
N TYR A 176 3.31 -11.51 5.11
CA TYR A 176 3.85 -12.51 4.17
C TYR A 176 3.67 -13.94 4.68
N VAL A 177 3.87 -14.19 5.96
CA VAL A 177 3.60 -15.51 6.56
C VAL A 177 2.12 -15.88 6.33
N ALA A 178 1.21 -14.94 6.51
CA ALA A 178 -0.21 -15.17 6.27
C ALA A 178 -0.56 -15.37 4.78
N MET A 179 0.20 -14.81 3.85
CA MET A 179 0.05 -15.07 2.41
C MET A 179 0.44 -16.51 2.02
N PHE A 180 1.37 -17.14 2.75
CA PHE A 180 1.80 -18.52 2.49
C PHE A 180 0.86 -19.59 3.05
N ILE A 181 -0.11 -19.24 3.90
CA ILE A 181 -1.05 -20.23 4.46
C ILE A 181 -1.92 -20.88 3.37
N PRO A 182 -2.55 -20.13 2.44
CA PRO A 182 -3.23 -20.71 1.27
C PRO A 182 -2.33 -21.62 0.42
N VAL A 183 -1.05 -21.26 0.25
CA VAL A 183 -0.06 -22.07 -0.48
C VAL A 183 0.18 -23.42 0.19
N ALA A 184 0.17 -23.46 1.52
CA ALA A 184 0.33 -24.71 2.26
C ALA A 184 -0.83 -25.68 2.03
N PHE A 185 -2.04 -25.19 1.73
CA PHE A 185 -3.20 -26.01 1.41
C PHE A 185 -3.22 -26.49 -0.05
N THR A 186 -2.80 -25.62 -0.98
CA THR A 186 -2.85 -25.91 -2.42
C THR A 186 -1.62 -26.64 -2.93
N HIS A 187 -0.53 -26.65 -2.15
CA HIS A 187 0.79 -27.10 -2.57
C HIS A 187 1.33 -26.41 -3.83
N SER A 188 0.80 -25.22 -4.16
CA SER A 188 1.20 -24.45 -5.32
C SER A 188 1.29 -22.94 -5.03
N ILE A 189 2.26 -22.31 -5.68
CA ILE A 189 2.61 -20.90 -5.50
C ILE A 189 1.86 -20.00 -6.50
N SER A 190 1.26 -20.57 -7.55
CA SER A 190 0.54 -19.81 -8.57
C SER A 190 -0.85 -19.39 -8.05
N ILE A 191 -1.22 -18.13 -8.26
CA ILE A 191 -2.53 -17.62 -7.80
C ILE A 191 -3.69 -18.28 -8.52
N SER A 192 -3.54 -18.64 -9.79
CA SER A 192 -4.59 -19.33 -10.56
C SER A 192 -4.93 -20.68 -9.95
N GLU A 193 -3.94 -21.46 -9.52
CA GLU A 193 -4.16 -22.77 -8.89
C GLU A 193 -4.74 -22.63 -7.48
N ILE A 194 -4.33 -21.59 -6.73
CA ILE A 194 -4.94 -21.26 -5.44
C ILE A 194 -6.43 -20.98 -5.63
N VAL A 195 -6.79 -20.12 -6.58
CA VAL A 195 -8.18 -19.77 -6.88
C VAL A 195 -8.96 -20.96 -7.42
N SER A 196 -8.36 -21.79 -8.30
CA SER A 196 -9.04 -22.96 -8.85
C SER A 196 -9.36 -24.01 -7.78
N SER A 197 -8.48 -24.18 -6.77
CA SER A 197 -8.74 -25.06 -5.64
C SER A 197 -9.96 -24.64 -4.80
N GLN A 198 -10.31 -23.35 -4.82
CA GLN A 198 -11.42 -22.76 -4.06
C GLN A 198 -12.73 -22.70 -4.85
N SER A 199 -12.69 -22.97 -6.16
CA SER A 199 -13.84 -22.87 -7.07
C SER A 199 -14.99 -23.85 -6.78
N GLY A 200 -14.79 -24.80 -5.87
CA GLY A 200 -15.81 -25.76 -5.40
C GLY A 200 -16.65 -25.29 -4.20
N GLY A 201 -16.58 -24.02 -3.81
CA GLY A 201 -17.41 -23.48 -2.72
C GLY A 201 -16.83 -23.66 -1.31
N ASN A 202 -15.53 -23.93 -1.20
CA ASN A 202 -14.81 -24.01 0.08
C ASN A 202 -13.76 -22.89 0.21
N PRO A 203 -14.16 -21.65 0.56
CA PRO A 203 -13.23 -20.59 0.92
C PRO A 203 -12.29 -21.02 2.06
N PHE A 204 -10.99 -20.71 1.96
CA PHE A 204 -10.04 -21.02 3.04
C PHE A 204 -10.37 -20.31 4.33
N PHE A 205 -11.03 -19.15 4.24
CA PHE A 205 -11.54 -18.42 5.41
C PHE A 205 -12.41 -19.28 6.35
N LEU A 206 -13.13 -20.28 5.83
CA LEU A 206 -14.00 -21.15 6.64
C LEU A 206 -13.23 -22.27 7.37
N THR A 207 -11.96 -22.47 7.05
CA THR A 207 -11.10 -23.46 7.72
C THR A 207 -10.46 -22.85 8.97
N VAL A 208 -10.26 -23.65 10.03
CA VAL A 208 -9.63 -23.16 11.27
C VAL A 208 -8.22 -22.57 11.02
N PRO A 209 -7.33 -23.21 10.26
CA PRO A 209 -6.00 -22.63 10.00
C PRO A 209 -6.07 -21.42 9.08
N GLY A 210 -7.03 -21.37 8.15
CA GLY A 210 -7.29 -20.19 7.32
C GLY A 210 -7.83 -19.01 8.13
N LEU A 211 -8.65 -19.22 9.15
CA LEU A 211 -9.11 -18.15 10.03
C LEU A 211 -7.96 -17.54 10.85
N ILE A 212 -7.06 -18.37 11.37
CA ILE A 212 -5.83 -17.93 12.04
C ILE A 212 -4.96 -17.12 11.07
N GLY A 213 -4.82 -17.62 9.84
CA GLY A 213 -4.11 -16.90 8.78
C GLY A 213 -4.72 -15.55 8.46
N ALA A 214 -6.04 -15.48 8.35
CA ALA A 214 -6.76 -14.23 8.10
C ALA A 214 -6.56 -13.21 9.23
N ALA A 215 -6.54 -13.65 10.49
CA ALA A 215 -6.26 -12.77 11.63
C ALA A 215 -4.82 -12.23 11.59
N ILE A 216 -3.83 -13.08 11.27
CA ILE A 216 -2.43 -12.66 11.11
C ILE A 216 -2.27 -11.71 9.91
N TYR A 217 -2.96 -12.00 8.80
CA TYR A 217 -3.01 -11.13 7.62
C TYR A 217 -3.54 -9.75 7.98
N PHE A 218 -4.63 -9.69 8.74
CA PHE A 218 -5.23 -8.45 9.20
C PHE A 218 -4.26 -7.64 10.07
N LEU A 219 -3.54 -8.27 11.00
CA LEU A 219 -2.53 -7.58 11.81
C LEU A 219 -1.40 -7.01 10.94
N GLY A 220 -0.92 -7.77 9.96
CA GLY A 220 0.07 -7.31 8.99
C GLY A 220 -0.46 -6.16 8.12
N TYR A 221 -1.71 -6.24 7.68
CA TYR A 221 -2.39 -5.22 6.88
C TYR A 221 -2.45 -3.86 7.58
N VAL A 222 -2.88 -3.83 8.86
CA VAL A 222 -2.92 -2.60 9.66
C VAL A 222 -1.54 -1.97 9.77
N ALA A 223 -0.51 -2.81 9.95
CA ALA A 223 0.85 -2.34 10.14
C ALA A 223 1.51 -1.80 8.86
N VAL A 224 1.33 -2.47 7.71
CA VAL A 224 1.85 -1.98 6.42
C VAL A 224 1.22 -0.64 6.05
N LEU A 225 -0.07 -0.43 6.36
CA LEU A 225 -0.76 0.84 6.11
C LEU A 225 -0.35 1.98 7.07
N ASN A 226 0.49 1.68 8.06
CA ASN A 226 0.93 2.60 9.11
C ASN A 226 -0.26 3.30 9.80
N GLU A 227 -1.35 2.57 10.04
CA GLU A 227 -2.49 3.04 10.82
C GLU A 227 -2.37 2.62 12.28
N TYR A 228 -3.16 3.27 13.15
CA TYR A 228 -3.17 2.90 14.55
C TYR A 228 -3.53 1.42 14.75
N PRO A 229 -2.85 0.72 15.66
CA PRO A 229 -1.85 1.19 16.64
C PRO A 229 -0.41 1.36 16.10
N TYR A 230 -0.10 0.83 14.92
CA TYR A 230 1.23 0.84 14.31
C TYR A 230 1.51 2.14 13.52
N SER A 231 1.40 3.30 14.18
CA SER A 231 1.41 4.61 13.52
C SER A 231 2.68 5.45 13.76
N ILE A 232 3.83 4.81 14.01
CA ILE A 232 5.10 5.49 14.34
C ILE A 232 5.51 6.55 13.29
N GLY A 233 5.14 6.37 12.01
CA GLY A 233 5.51 7.28 10.92
C GLY A 233 4.65 8.51 10.75
N LYS A 234 3.53 8.59 11.47
CA LYS A 234 2.60 9.72 11.36
C LYS A 234 2.85 10.66 12.53
N ALA A 235 2.95 11.96 12.22
CA ALA A 235 3.08 13.02 13.24
C ALA A 235 1.90 13.11 14.23
N LYS A 236 0.83 12.35 14.04
CA LYS A 236 -0.28 12.32 15.00
C LYS A 236 0.04 11.50 16.24
N ALA A 237 0.92 10.50 16.12
CA ALA A 237 1.33 9.64 17.23
C ALA A 237 2.80 9.87 17.62
N ASP A 238 3.53 10.65 16.83
CA ASP A 238 4.97 10.88 16.99
C ASP A 238 5.29 12.35 16.70
N VAL A 239 6.50 12.78 17.04
CA VAL A 239 6.91 14.18 16.95
C VAL A 239 6.98 14.67 15.49
N ILE A 240 7.33 13.80 14.52
CA ILE A 240 7.65 14.20 13.14
C ILE A 240 7.10 13.22 12.09
N GLU A 241 6.50 13.77 11.02
CA GLU A 241 6.00 13.02 9.86
C GLU A 241 7.17 12.77 8.89
N GLY A 242 8.00 11.74 9.15
CA GLY A 242 9.31 11.55 8.50
C GLY A 242 9.31 11.69 6.97
N PRO A 243 8.87 10.68 6.19
CA PRO A 243 9.09 10.68 4.74
C PRO A 243 8.24 11.69 3.96
N MET A 244 7.13 12.20 4.54
CA MET A 244 6.20 13.11 3.84
C MET A 244 6.53 14.58 4.01
N MET A 245 7.48 14.93 4.88
CA MET A 245 7.61 16.31 5.36
C MET A 245 7.97 17.30 4.26
N GLU A 246 8.82 16.89 3.32
CA GLU A 246 9.24 17.71 2.17
C GLU A 246 8.29 17.57 0.96
N LEU A 247 7.43 16.56 0.91
CA LEU A 247 6.47 16.40 -0.18
C LEU A 247 5.37 17.46 -0.09
N ALA A 248 5.31 18.31 -1.11
CA ALA A 248 4.31 19.34 -1.25
C ALA A 248 3.59 19.27 -2.61
N SER A 249 2.39 19.85 -2.66
CA SER A 249 1.57 19.95 -3.88
C SER A 249 1.40 18.58 -4.57
N SER A 250 1.60 18.48 -5.89
CA SER A 250 1.39 17.31 -6.72
C SER A 250 2.19 16.09 -6.24
N TRP A 251 3.37 16.30 -5.65
CA TRP A 251 4.19 15.21 -5.13
C TRP A 251 3.59 14.60 -3.84
N ARG A 252 2.87 15.40 -3.05
CA ARG A 252 2.08 14.87 -1.92
C ARG A 252 0.81 14.19 -2.42
N ALA A 253 0.23 14.67 -3.52
CA ALA A 253 -0.94 14.06 -4.13
C ALA A 253 -0.65 12.63 -4.62
N SER A 254 0.49 12.41 -5.29
CA SER A 254 0.92 11.07 -5.72
C SER A 254 1.14 10.14 -4.52
N TYR A 255 1.67 10.64 -3.40
CA TYR A 255 1.77 9.86 -2.18
C TYR A 255 0.40 9.42 -1.63
N TYR A 256 -0.60 10.33 -1.57
CA TYR A 256 -1.95 9.96 -1.14
C TYR A 256 -2.59 8.92 -2.07
N LEU A 257 -2.34 9.03 -3.37
CA LEU A 257 -2.78 8.05 -4.36
C LEU A 257 -2.12 6.69 -4.14
N MET A 258 -0.79 6.67 -3.97
CA MET A 258 -0.02 5.45 -3.67
C MET A 258 -0.59 4.73 -2.46
N ARG A 259 -0.77 5.44 -1.35
CA ARG A 259 -1.31 4.87 -0.11
C ARG A 259 -2.72 4.31 -0.28
N ALA A 260 -3.60 5.05 -0.96
CA ALA A 260 -4.95 4.59 -1.25
C ALA A 260 -4.92 3.30 -2.11
N PHE A 261 -4.00 3.24 -3.07
CA PHE A 261 -3.87 2.11 -3.97
C PHE A 261 -3.26 0.88 -3.28
N VAL A 262 -2.31 1.06 -2.36
CA VAL A 262 -1.78 0.00 -1.48
C VAL A 262 -2.90 -0.60 -0.64
N MET A 263 -3.75 0.26 -0.05
CA MET A 263 -4.92 -0.18 0.71
C MET A 263 -5.84 -1.06 -0.13
N PHE A 264 -6.09 -0.68 -1.39
CA PHE A 264 -6.86 -1.50 -2.32
C PHE A 264 -6.16 -2.81 -2.69
N ALA A 265 -4.89 -2.77 -3.09
CA ALA A 265 -4.17 -3.92 -3.61
C ALA A 265 -3.98 -5.01 -2.57
N ILE A 266 -3.58 -4.66 -1.34
CA ILE A 266 -3.43 -5.64 -0.25
C ILE A 266 -4.82 -6.19 0.13
N SER A 267 -5.85 -5.35 0.19
CA SER A 267 -7.21 -5.83 0.46
C SER A 267 -7.72 -6.77 -0.63
N SER A 268 -7.37 -6.49 -1.88
CA SER A 268 -7.70 -7.32 -3.03
C SER A 268 -7.00 -8.68 -2.97
N LEU A 269 -5.71 -8.71 -2.63
CA LEU A 269 -4.97 -9.97 -2.47
C LEU A 269 -5.55 -10.84 -1.36
N PHE A 270 -6.05 -10.24 -0.28
CA PHE A 270 -6.75 -11.00 0.75
C PHE A 270 -7.99 -11.71 0.19
N VAL A 271 -8.78 -11.01 -0.61
CA VAL A 271 -9.99 -11.58 -1.22
C VAL A 271 -9.63 -12.68 -2.21
N THR A 272 -8.62 -12.48 -3.06
CA THR A 272 -8.20 -13.52 -4.00
C THR A 272 -7.67 -14.77 -3.30
N LEU A 273 -6.90 -14.61 -2.22
CA LEU A 273 -6.27 -15.73 -1.52
C LEU A 273 -7.19 -16.46 -0.55
N TYR A 274 -8.02 -15.75 0.24
CA TYR A 274 -8.84 -16.36 1.30
C TYR A 274 -10.27 -16.68 0.87
N PHE A 275 -10.85 -15.86 -0.01
CA PHE A 275 -12.21 -16.05 -0.52
C PHE A 275 -12.24 -16.75 -1.88
N GLY A 276 -11.12 -16.82 -2.61
CA GLY A 276 -11.05 -17.46 -3.93
C GLY A 276 -11.81 -16.73 -5.02
N VAL A 277 -12.06 -15.43 -4.82
CA VAL A 277 -12.71 -14.57 -5.81
C VAL A 277 -11.61 -13.81 -6.56
N PRO A 278 -11.34 -14.11 -7.84
CA PRO A 278 -10.31 -13.42 -8.61
C PRO A 278 -10.80 -12.08 -9.18
N LEU A 279 -9.85 -11.18 -9.49
CA LEU A 279 -10.11 -10.02 -10.33
C LEU A 279 -10.23 -10.41 -11.80
N ASN A 280 -11.43 -10.84 -12.18
CA ASN A 280 -11.75 -11.14 -13.56
C ASN A 280 -12.48 -9.96 -14.25
N PRO A 281 -11.95 -9.42 -15.37
CA PRO A 281 -12.59 -8.31 -16.08
C PRO A 281 -13.82 -8.75 -16.89
N PHE A 282 -13.87 -10.01 -17.32
CA PHE A 282 -14.91 -10.52 -18.20
C PHE A 282 -16.19 -10.93 -17.47
N ASN A 283 -16.10 -11.20 -16.17
CA ASN A 283 -17.25 -11.55 -15.36
C ASN A 283 -17.58 -10.41 -14.40
N GLY A 284 -18.51 -9.55 -14.83
CA GLY A 284 -18.94 -8.39 -14.05
C GLY A 284 -19.52 -8.74 -12.67
N VAL A 285 -20.14 -9.91 -12.51
CA VAL A 285 -20.71 -10.34 -11.23
C VAL A 285 -19.61 -10.69 -10.23
N VAL A 286 -18.61 -11.47 -10.66
CA VAL A 286 -17.45 -11.83 -9.84
C VAL A 286 -16.67 -10.59 -9.44
N LEU A 287 -16.47 -9.66 -10.38
CA LEU A 287 -15.80 -8.38 -10.13
C LEU A 287 -16.55 -7.52 -9.10
N LEU A 288 -17.88 -7.45 -9.17
CA LEU A 288 -18.68 -6.72 -8.17
C LEU A 288 -18.58 -7.37 -6.78
N ILE A 289 -18.67 -8.70 -6.70
CA ILE A 289 -18.48 -9.44 -5.45
C ILE A 289 -17.09 -9.16 -4.89
N HIS A 290 -16.06 -9.16 -5.74
CA HIS A 290 -14.69 -8.85 -5.34
C HIS A 290 -14.58 -7.46 -4.70
N PHE A 291 -15.12 -6.42 -5.36
CA PHE A 291 -15.11 -5.07 -4.82
C PHE A 291 -15.87 -4.94 -3.49
N LEU A 292 -16.98 -5.67 -3.32
CA LEU A 292 -17.72 -5.70 -2.05
C LEU A 292 -16.90 -6.38 -0.94
N LEU A 293 -16.27 -7.52 -1.23
CA LEU A 293 -15.44 -8.24 -0.25
C LEU A 293 -14.18 -7.45 0.13
N VAL A 294 -13.63 -6.67 -0.80
CA VAL A 294 -12.48 -5.78 -0.53
C VAL A 294 -12.78 -4.79 0.60
N LEU A 295 -14.04 -4.43 0.85
CA LEU A 295 -14.41 -3.52 1.95
C LEU A 295 -14.20 -4.13 3.34
N ILE A 296 -14.15 -5.46 3.46
CA ILE A 296 -14.05 -6.14 4.77
C ILE A 296 -12.81 -5.67 5.53
N LEU A 297 -11.63 -5.65 4.89
CA LEU A 297 -10.38 -5.28 5.56
C LEU A 297 -10.30 -3.78 5.92
N PRO A 298 -10.59 -2.82 5.00
CA PRO A 298 -10.64 -1.40 5.35
C PRO A 298 -11.66 -1.09 6.46
N VAL A 299 -12.82 -1.75 6.46
CA VAL A 299 -13.83 -1.61 7.52
C VAL A 299 -13.30 -2.14 8.85
N ALA A 300 -12.75 -3.36 8.86
CA ALA A 300 -12.18 -3.96 10.07
C ALA A 300 -11.02 -3.11 10.63
N MET A 301 -10.16 -2.58 9.75
CA MET A 301 -9.08 -1.67 10.13
C MET A 301 -9.63 -0.37 10.71
N ALA A 302 -10.64 0.22 10.09
CA ALA A 302 -11.27 1.44 10.60
C ALA A 302 -11.86 1.24 12.00
N VAL A 303 -12.46 0.06 12.26
CA VAL A 303 -12.96 -0.33 13.58
C VAL A 303 -11.82 -0.47 14.57
N PHE A 304 -10.77 -1.23 14.22
CA PHE A 304 -9.62 -1.46 15.10
C PHE A 304 -8.87 -0.17 15.44
N SER A 305 -8.64 0.68 14.44
CA SER A 305 -8.02 2.00 14.59
C SER A 305 -8.86 2.93 15.47
N ALA A 306 -10.19 2.90 15.37
CA ALA A 306 -11.06 3.74 16.18
C ALA A 306 -11.04 3.39 17.68
N PHE A 307 -10.77 2.12 18.04
CA PHE A 307 -10.64 1.66 19.42
C PHE A 307 -9.23 1.80 19.99
N SER A 308 -8.24 2.06 19.14
CA SER A 308 -6.88 2.27 19.60
C SER A 308 -6.77 3.57 20.41
N PRO A 309 -6.08 3.55 21.57
CA PRO A 309 -5.88 4.75 22.35
C PRO A 309 -4.97 5.72 21.58
N ILE A 310 -5.42 6.96 21.47
CA ILE A 310 -4.60 8.08 21.03
C ILE A 310 -3.73 8.43 22.26
N LEU A 311 -2.48 7.96 22.27
CA LEU A 311 -1.47 8.43 23.22
C LEU A 311 -1.14 9.91 22.98
#